data_AF-A0A803QPU4-F1
#
_entry.id   AF-A0A803QPU4-F1
#
_cell.length_a   1.000
_cell.length_b   1.000
_cell.length_c   1.000
_cell.angle_alpha   90.00
_cell.angle_beta   90.00
_cell.angle_gamma   90.00
#
_symmetry.space_group_name_H-M   'P 1'
#
loop_
_entity.id
_entity.type
_entity.pdbx_description
1 polymer ?
#
loop_
_entity_poly.entity_id
_entity_poly.type
_entity_poly.pdbx_seq_one_letter_code
_entity_poly.pdbx_strand_id
1 'polypeptide(L)'
;MTLVLFLVYLCSEASASSTEDDMGTCCCCTYIRDVKPRPLDPLDTFQQVEIIRKRRGSFTAASVAENGFPPTFLRRKYWQLHMQTPRHYHLDEAPGVNSSLRSQLPELNMIVVVGKWYCPFMFVKELEGKLKEQVKYSTFYEMRLEQRWDKVFECDNVGNDMKMVSVDVFVKREEARVDGKEAICDWGHVDDGVIWFRSCGKGEEESGRLLGLSKLIMDRIRWEEERVGFKVDEIERQVNVKRTEEFDGKEWSKFGCYVLVERFVLMRVNGTVLLTLDFKHTNQIRCKWE
;
A
#
# COMPACT_ATOMS: atom_id res chain seq x y z
N MET A 1 -7.56 18.30 -4.82
CA MET A 1 -7.44 17.01 -4.12
C MET A 1 -8.73 16.79 -3.38
N THR A 2 -9.65 16.01 -3.96
CA THR A 2 -10.92 15.66 -3.35
C THR A 2 -10.64 14.58 -2.31
N LEU A 3 -10.87 14.90 -1.03
CA LEU A 3 -10.80 13.93 0.06
C LEU A 3 -12.11 13.16 0.08
N VAL A 4 -12.08 11.91 -0.38
CA VAL A 4 -13.16 10.95 -0.17
C VAL A 4 -12.93 10.33 1.20
N LEU A 5 -13.84 10.58 2.14
CA LEU A 5 -13.82 9.91 3.44
C LEU A 5 -14.88 8.83 3.51
N PHE A 6 -14.51 7.75 4.18
CA PHE A 6 -15.43 6.72 4.65
C PHE A 6 -15.61 6.92 6.15
N LEU A 7 -16.85 7.04 6.62
CA LEU A 7 -17.17 7.13 8.04
C LEU A 7 -17.45 5.74 8.59
N VAL A 8 -16.55 5.25 9.44
CA VAL A 8 -16.62 3.89 10.02
C VAL A 8 -16.91 3.97 11.51
N TYR A 9 -17.93 3.24 11.95
CA TYR A 9 -18.20 2.97 13.36
C TYR A 9 -17.37 1.77 13.84
N LEU A 10 -17.23 1.62 15.16
CA LEU A 10 -16.38 0.64 15.88
C LEU A 10 -16.57 -0.87 15.55
N CYS A 11 -17.27 -1.23 14.46
CA CYS A 11 -17.55 -2.61 14.07
C CYS A 11 -17.51 -2.83 12.53
N SER A 12 -16.67 -2.09 11.79
CA SER A 12 -16.57 -2.16 10.31
C SER A 12 -17.85 -1.80 9.54
N GLU A 13 -18.79 -1.14 10.19
CA GLU A 13 -19.97 -0.55 9.56
C GLU A 13 -19.68 0.89 9.15
N ALA A 14 -20.17 1.29 7.99
CA ALA A 14 -20.08 2.64 7.47
C ALA A 14 -21.47 3.28 7.32
N SER A 15 -21.52 4.60 7.53
CA SER A 15 -22.70 5.37 7.15
C SER A 15 -22.83 5.44 5.63
N ALA A 16 -24.07 5.37 5.13
CA ALA A 16 -24.40 5.54 3.72
C ALA A 16 -25.27 6.77 3.51
N SER A 17 -25.19 7.32 2.30
CA SER A 17 -26.06 8.38 1.81
C SER A 17 -27.44 7.82 1.52
N SER A 18 -28.46 8.57 1.90
CA SER A 18 -29.87 8.27 1.61
C SER A 18 -30.22 8.64 0.17
N THR A 19 -31.33 8.13 -0.36
CA THR A 19 -31.89 8.54 -1.66
C THR A 19 -33.21 9.31 -1.50
N GLU A 20 -33.87 9.63 -2.61
CA GLU A 20 -35.21 10.23 -2.59
C GLU A 20 -36.26 9.30 -1.95
N ASP A 21 -36.10 7.98 -2.06
CA ASP A 21 -37.00 6.99 -1.47
C ASP A 21 -36.98 7.02 0.07
N ASP A 22 -35.90 7.53 0.65
CA ASP A 22 -35.74 7.70 2.10
C ASP A 22 -36.33 9.03 2.62
N MET A 23 -36.96 9.83 1.76
CA MET A 23 -37.63 11.04 2.17
C MET A 23 -38.96 10.75 2.88
N GLY A 24 -39.18 11.43 4.00
CA GLY A 24 -40.44 11.43 4.72
C GLY A 24 -41.06 12.81 4.76
N THR A 25 -42.37 12.85 5.00
CA THR A 25 -43.11 14.10 5.23
C THR A 25 -43.61 14.14 6.67
N CYS A 26 -43.32 15.23 7.39
CA CYS A 26 -43.86 15.48 8.72
C CYS A 26 -44.20 16.97 8.87
N CYS A 27 -45.43 17.28 9.27
CA CYS A 27 -45.91 18.64 9.59
C CYS A 27 -45.49 19.72 8.57
N CYS A 28 -45.89 19.56 7.31
CA CYS A 28 -45.60 20.46 6.19
C CYS A 28 -44.11 20.60 5.80
N CYS A 29 -43.22 19.78 6.36
CA CYS A 29 -41.80 19.73 6.00
C CYS A 29 -41.41 18.36 5.44
N THR A 30 -40.59 18.36 4.39
CA THR A 30 -39.88 17.17 3.93
C THR A 30 -38.60 16.99 4.73
N TYR A 31 -38.28 15.75 5.08
CA TYR A 31 -37.02 15.41 5.75
C TYR A 31 -36.44 14.14 5.17
N ILE A 32 -35.11 14.06 5.15
CA ILE A 32 -34.38 12.89 4.67
C ILE A 32 -34.09 12.01 5.87
N ARG A 33 -34.52 10.74 5.83
CA ARG A 33 -34.19 9.75 6.86
C ARG A 33 -32.81 9.19 6.57
N ASP A 34 -31.93 9.23 7.56
CA ASP A 34 -30.60 8.61 7.42
C ASP A 34 -30.75 7.09 7.33
N VAL A 35 -30.08 6.48 6.35
CA VAL A 35 -30.01 5.03 6.22
C VAL A 35 -29.19 4.46 7.39
N LYS A 36 -29.59 3.29 7.90
CA LYS A 36 -28.82 2.61 8.95
C LYS A 36 -27.42 2.27 8.44
N PRO A 37 -26.38 2.41 9.27
CA PRO A 37 -25.04 1.93 8.91
C PRO A 37 -25.06 0.47 8.47
N ARG A 38 -24.22 0.14 7.49
CA ARG A 38 -24.09 -1.20 6.90
C ARG A 38 -22.61 -1.55 6.74
N PRO A 39 -22.23 -2.81 6.51
CA PRO A 39 -20.84 -3.18 6.32
C PRO A 39 -20.14 -2.27 5.29
N LEU A 40 -18.92 -1.87 5.61
CA LEU A 40 -18.12 -1.04 4.71
C LEU A 40 -17.92 -1.77 3.39
N ASP A 41 -18.35 -1.14 2.32
CA ASP A 41 -17.99 -1.49 0.95
C ASP A 41 -17.28 -0.28 0.33
N PRO A 42 -15.95 -0.34 0.12
CA PRO A 42 -15.21 0.77 -0.45
C PRO A 42 -15.62 1.09 -1.90
N LEU A 43 -16.30 0.19 -2.61
CA LEU A 43 -16.80 0.40 -3.97
C LEU A 43 -18.22 0.99 -3.99
N ASP A 44 -18.91 0.98 -2.86
CA ASP A 44 -20.25 1.56 -2.71
C ASP A 44 -20.16 3.09 -2.67
N THR A 45 -20.56 3.72 -3.78
CA THR A 45 -20.53 5.18 -3.93
C THR A 45 -21.47 5.91 -2.97
N PHE A 46 -22.45 5.23 -2.37
CA PHE A 46 -23.29 5.82 -1.34
C PHE A 46 -22.58 5.94 0.01
N GLN A 47 -21.57 5.12 0.29
CA GLN A 47 -20.73 5.23 1.50
C GLN A 47 -19.61 6.27 1.35
N GLN A 48 -19.41 6.78 0.14
CA GLN A 48 -18.38 7.76 -0.18
C GLN A 48 -18.94 9.19 -0.13
N VAL A 49 -18.23 10.06 0.59
CA VAL A 49 -18.56 11.49 0.67
C VAL A 49 -17.35 12.36 0.35
N GLU A 50 -17.60 13.46 -0.36
CA GLU A 50 -16.61 14.51 -0.59
C GLU A 50 -16.73 15.58 0.51
N ILE A 51 -15.63 15.85 1.21
CA ILE A 51 -15.55 16.99 2.13
C ILE A 51 -15.19 18.26 1.37
N ILE A 52 -16.10 19.21 1.38
CA ILE A 52 -15.96 20.50 0.68
C ILE A 52 -15.66 21.59 1.70
N ARG A 53 -14.45 22.13 1.63
CA ARG A 53 -14.07 23.32 2.41
C ARG A 53 -14.82 24.55 1.92
N LYS A 54 -15.42 25.29 2.85
CA LYS A 54 -16.07 26.59 2.65
C LYS A 54 -15.22 27.70 3.27
N ARG A 55 -15.74 28.94 3.26
CA ARG A 55 -15.03 30.12 3.79
C ARG A 55 -14.77 29.98 5.31
N ARG A 56 -13.65 30.52 5.80
CA ARG A 56 -13.28 30.60 7.23
C ARG A 56 -13.23 29.26 7.99
N GLY A 57 -12.66 28.21 7.40
CA GLY A 57 -12.44 26.93 8.09
C GLY A 57 -13.72 26.14 8.38
N SER A 58 -14.81 26.48 7.69
CA SER A 58 -16.06 25.75 7.73
C SER A 58 -16.11 24.71 6.60
N PHE A 59 -16.86 23.64 6.79
CA PHE A 59 -16.94 22.54 5.84
C PHE A 59 -18.40 22.12 5.62
N THR A 60 -18.63 21.41 4.52
CA THR A 60 -19.86 20.69 4.20
C THR A 60 -19.46 19.37 3.54
N ALA A 61 -20.36 18.41 3.44
CA ALA A 61 -20.14 17.22 2.62
C ALA A 61 -21.15 17.13 1.48
N ALA A 62 -20.75 16.43 0.41
CA ALA A 62 -21.62 15.96 -0.66
C ALA A 62 -21.45 14.44 -0.83
N SER A 63 -22.49 13.76 -1.29
CA SER A 63 -22.39 12.35 -1.66
C SER A 63 -21.63 12.23 -2.97
N VAL A 64 -20.83 11.18 -3.13
CA VAL A 64 -20.24 10.85 -4.44
C VAL A 64 -21.30 10.27 -5.37
N ALA A 65 -22.26 9.51 -4.84
CA ALA A 65 -23.42 9.07 -5.61
C ALA A 65 -24.29 10.28 -6.03
N GLU A 66 -24.62 10.37 -7.32
CA GLU A 66 -25.31 11.52 -7.94
C GLU A 66 -26.66 11.86 -7.28
N ASN A 67 -27.41 10.85 -6.85
CA ASN A 67 -28.71 10.99 -6.18
C ASN A 67 -28.62 10.77 -4.66
N GLY A 68 -27.41 10.81 -4.09
CA GLY A 68 -27.18 10.55 -2.67
C GLY A 68 -27.26 11.81 -1.82
N PHE A 69 -27.94 11.70 -0.67
CA PHE A 69 -27.94 12.69 0.39
C PHE A 69 -27.06 12.18 1.54
N PRO A 70 -25.94 12.87 1.88
CA PRO A 70 -25.10 12.44 2.98
C PRO A 70 -25.88 12.32 4.30
N PRO A 71 -25.37 11.51 5.24
CA PRO A 71 -25.91 11.43 6.59
C PRO A 71 -26.10 12.82 7.21
N THR A 72 -27.13 12.97 8.05
CA THR A 72 -27.56 14.28 8.55
C THR A 72 -26.43 15.05 9.25
N PHE A 73 -25.53 14.36 9.96
CA PHE A 73 -24.39 15.00 10.63
C PHE A 73 -23.35 15.60 9.67
N LEU A 74 -23.25 15.09 8.43
CA LEU A 74 -22.38 15.60 7.37
C LEU A 74 -23.07 16.59 6.42
N ARG A 75 -24.37 16.40 6.17
CA ARG A 75 -25.19 17.24 5.29
C ARG A 75 -25.41 18.65 5.85
N ARG A 76 -25.30 18.82 7.17
CA ARG A 76 -25.34 20.14 7.82
C ARG A 76 -24.25 21.03 7.22
N LYS A 77 -24.59 22.29 6.93
CA LYS A 77 -23.62 23.25 6.42
C LYS A 77 -22.80 23.84 7.57
N TYR A 78 -21.55 24.17 7.27
CA TYR A 78 -20.65 24.95 8.13
C TYR A 78 -20.18 24.24 9.40
N TRP A 79 -20.08 22.91 9.39
CA TRP A 79 -19.43 22.22 10.50
C TRP A 79 -17.93 22.54 10.54
N GLN A 80 -17.35 22.48 11.74
CA GLN A 80 -15.95 22.77 12.01
C GLN A 80 -15.21 21.49 12.36
N LEU A 81 -13.98 21.34 11.84
CA LEU A 81 -13.10 20.23 12.21
C LEU A 81 -12.40 20.57 13.52
N HIS A 82 -12.55 19.68 14.50
CA HIS A 82 -11.79 19.71 15.73
C HIS A 82 -10.79 18.56 15.68
N MET A 83 -9.51 18.89 15.65
CA MET A 83 -8.45 17.89 15.76
C MET A 83 -8.15 17.67 17.23
N GLN A 84 -8.24 16.43 17.69
CA GLN A 84 -7.79 16.02 19.01
C GLN A 84 -6.78 14.90 18.85
N THR A 85 -5.65 15.02 19.55
CA THR A 85 -4.67 13.93 19.62
C THR A 85 -5.30 12.77 20.40
N PRO A 86 -5.45 11.59 19.78
CA PRO A 86 -5.99 10.42 20.47
C PRO A 86 -5.11 10.05 21.66
N ARG A 87 -5.71 9.72 22.80
CA ARG A 87 -4.95 9.32 24.01
C ARG A 87 -4.48 7.87 24.01
N HIS A 88 -5.07 7.04 23.13
CA HIS A 88 -4.93 5.59 23.17
C HIS A 88 -3.98 5.03 22.10
N TYR A 89 -3.52 5.86 21.17
CA TYR A 89 -2.46 5.53 20.23
C TYR A 89 -1.69 6.81 19.84
N HIS A 90 -0.43 6.64 19.46
CA HIS A 90 0.41 7.70 18.91
C HIS A 90 0.71 7.36 17.45
N LEU A 91 0.47 8.32 16.56
CA LEU A 91 0.87 8.24 15.15
C LEU A 91 1.92 9.31 14.92
N ASP A 92 3.03 8.92 14.33
CA ASP A 92 4.08 9.84 13.92
C ASP A 92 3.67 10.61 12.66
N GLU A 93 4.49 11.57 12.27
CA GLU A 93 4.31 12.24 10.98
C GLU A 93 4.42 11.27 9.81
N ALA A 94 3.48 11.38 8.88
CA ALA A 94 3.38 10.53 7.70
C ALA A 94 2.99 11.39 6.48
N PRO A 95 3.97 12.09 5.88
CA PRO A 95 3.72 13.10 4.84
C PRO A 95 3.35 12.49 3.47
N GLY A 96 3.31 11.17 3.35
CA GLY A 96 3.14 10.44 2.09
C GLY A 96 4.47 10.16 1.40
N VAL A 97 4.46 10.09 0.07
CA VAL A 97 5.63 9.83 -0.76
C VAL A 97 6.43 11.11 -0.97
N ASN A 98 7.73 11.07 -0.68
CA ASN A 98 8.68 12.14 -0.99
C ASN A 98 9.31 11.90 -2.37
N SER A 99 8.70 12.49 -3.41
CA SER A 99 9.15 12.32 -4.79
C SER A 99 10.58 12.79 -5.04
N SER A 100 11.02 13.86 -4.36
CA SER A 100 12.40 14.36 -4.48
C SER A 100 13.40 13.34 -3.95
N LEU A 101 13.16 12.79 -2.76
CA LEU A 101 14.05 11.79 -2.17
C LEU A 101 14.03 10.48 -2.97
N ARG A 102 12.84 10.02 -3.40
CA ARG A 102 12.68 8.83 -4.26
C ARG A 102 13.47 8.93 -5.57
N SER A 103 13.64 10.14 -6.12
CA SER A 103 14.39 10.37 -7.36
C SER A 103 15.91 10.30 -7.20
N GLN A 104 16.44 10.47 -5.98
CA GLN A 104 17.89 10.56 -5.75
C GLN A 104 18.57 9.18 -5.79
N LEU A 105 17.81 8.11 -5.54
CA LEU A 105 18.26 6.73 -5.41
C LEU A 105 19.27 6.52 -4.26
N PRO A 106 19.21 5.40 -3.53
CA PRO A 106 20.11 5.14 -2.41
C PRO A 106 21.54 4.81 -2.88
N GLU A 107 22.49 4.89 -1.95
CA GLU A 107 23.79 4.25 -2.08
C GLU A 107 23.65 2.72 -2.02
N LEU A 108 24.61 1.96 -2.57
CA LEU A 108 24.49 0.50 -2.73
C LEU A 108 24.22 -0.26 -1.42
N ASN A 109 24.73 0.21 -0.29
CA ASN A 109 24.60 -0.45 1.01
C ASN A 109 23.55 0.21 1.92
N MET A 110 22.74 1.13 1.39
CA MET A 110 21.77 1.90 2.17
C MET A 110 20.33 1.53 1.82
N ILE A 111 19.49 1.52 2.85
CA ILE A 111 18.03 1.48 2.71
C ILE A 111 17.53 2.87 3.04
N VAL A 112 16.74 3.47 2.14
CA VAL A 112 16.18 4.81 2.32
C VAL A 112 14.66 4.72 2.32
N VAL A 113 14.02 5.26 3.36
CA VAL A 113 12.55 5.39 3.41
C VAL A 113 12.15 6.63 2.65
N VAL A 114 11.46 6.43 1.52
CA VAL A 114 11.04 7.50 0.60
C VAL A 114 9.55 7.81 0.68
N GLY A 115 8.79 7.03 1.45
CA GLY A 115 7.39 7.32 1.71
C GLY A 115 6.90 6.72 3.02
N LYS A 116 5.97 7.42 3.68
CA LYS A 116 5.29 6.95 4.89
C LYS A 116 3.85 7.44 4.92
N TRP A 117 2.89 6.53 5.10
CA TRP A 117 1.47 6.82 5.29
C TRP A 117 0.81 5.78 6.20
N TYR A 118 -0.42 6.05 6.65
CA TYR A 118 -1.18 5.11 7.47
C TYR A 118 -2.33 4.49 6.67
N CYS A 119 -2.51 3.18 6.86
CA CYS A 119 -3.61 2.39 6.33
C CYS A 119 -4.58 2.06 7.48
N PRO A 120 -5.82 2.55 7.45
CA PRO A 120 -6.83 2.17 8.43
C PRO A 120 -7.12 0.67 8.43
N PHE A 121 -7.46 0.11 9.60
CA PHE A 121 -7.70 -1.33 9.77
C PHE A 121 -8.76 -1.91 8.83
N MET A 122 -9.73 -1.10 8.41
CA MET A 122 -10.80 -1.53 7.52
C MET A 122 -10.31 -2.07 6.16
N PHE A 123 -9.11 -1.65 5.74
CA PHE A 123 -8.48 -2.07 4.49
C PHE A 123 -7.47 -3.21 4.68
N VAL A 124 -7.29 -3.71 5.89
CA VAL A 124 -6.35 -4.79 6.22
C VAL A 124 -7.12 -5.90 6.96
N LYS A 125 -7.03 -7.14 6.47
CA LYS A 125 -7.72 -8.29 7.06
C LYS A 125 -6.69 -9.25 7.65
N GLU A 126 -6.64 -9.32 8.97
CA GLU A 126 -5.85 -10.30 9.70
C GLU A 126 -6.76 -11.44 10.18
N LEU A 127 -6.76 -12.59 9.48
CA LEU A 127 -7.72 -13.68 9.76
C LEU A 127 -7.47 -14.42 11.09
N GLU A 128 -6.27 -14.30 11.67
CA GLU A 128 -5.92 -14.91 12.95
C GLU A 128 -6.46 -14.14 14.18
N GLY A 129 -7.02 -12.94 13.98
CA GLY A 129 -7.52 -12.09 15.06
C GLY A 129 -9.03 -11.87 15.02
N LYS A 130 -9.68 -11.76 16.18
CA LYS A 130 -11.06 -11.25 16.22
C LYS A 130 -11.06 -9.78 15.79
N LEU A 131 -12.03 -9.36 14.97
CA LEU A 131 -12.16 -7.96 14.54
C LEU A 131 -12.07 -6.96 15.72
N LYS A 132 -12.68 -7.29 16.86
CA LYS A 132 -12.62 -6.46 18.08
C LYS A 132 -11.19 -6.28 18.62
N GLU A 133 -10.36 -7.32 18.53
CA GLU A 133 -8.97 -7.27 18.96
C GLU A 133 -8.12 -6.49 17.94
N GLN A 134 -8.37 -6.71 16.65
CA GLN A 134 -7.73 -5.94 15.58
C GLN A 134 -8.01 -4.44 15.72
N VAL A 135 -9.26 -4.04 15.93
CA VAL A 135 -9.64 -2.62 16.13
C VAL A 135 -8.97 -2.05 17.39
N LYS A 136 -8.86 -2.85 18.45
CA LYS A 136 -8.28 -2.43 19.73
C LYS A 136 -6.77 -2.19 19.65
N TYR A 137 -6.03 -3.04 18.93
CA TYR A 137 -4.56 -3.02 18.93
C TYR A 137 -3.94 -2.50 17.63
N SER A 138 -4.69 -2.51 16.53
CA SER A 138 -4.22 -2.21 15.18
C SER A 138 -5.22 -1.33 14.43
N THR A 139 -5.69 -0.23 15.03
CA THR A 139 -6.63 0.69 14.36
C THR A 139 -6.04 1.28 13.08
N PHE A 140 -4.72 1.50 13.08
CA PHE A 140 -3.94 1.94 11.93
C PHE A 140 -2.76 1.00 11.74
N TYR A 141 -2.34 0.86 10.49
CA TYR A 141 -1.12 0.21 10.06
C TYR A 141 -0.24 1.26 9.42
N GLU A 142 1.06 1.19 9.67
CA GLU A 142 2.02 2.03 8.97
C GLU A 142 2.42 1.35 7.67
N MET A 143 2.42 2.10 6.58
CA MET A 143 2.97 1.69 5.30
C MET A 143 4.19 2.55 5.00
N ARG A 144 5.30 1.90 4.70
CA ARG A 144 6.53 2.55 4.23
C ARG A 144 6.83 2.14 2.80
N LEU A 145 7.38 3.08 2.04
CA LEU A 145 8.04 2.81 0.77
C LEU A 145 9.54 2.97 0.97
N GLU A 146 10.29 1.90 0.79
CA GLU A 146 11.74 1.82 0.94
C GLU A 146 12.40 1.64 -0.42
N GLN A 147 13.56 2.28 -0.63
CA GLN A 147 14.44 2.04 -1.77
C GLN A 147 15.74 1.42 -1.30
N ARG A 148 16.24 0.44 -2.05
CA ARG A 148 17.57 -0.17 -1.84
C ARG A 148 18.11 -0.81 -3.12
N TRP A 149 19.36 -1.21 -3.10
CA TRP A 149 19.99 -2.00 -4.16
C TRP A 149 20.14 -3.46 -3.73
N ASP A 150 19.48 -4.38 -4.43
CA ASP A 150 19.65 -5.81 -4.19
C ASP A 150 20.67 -6.37 -5.20
N LYS A 151 21.68 -7.05 -4.67
CA LYS A 151 22.66 -7.76 -5.48
C LYS A 151 21.99 -8.95 -6.18
N VAL A 152 22.12 -9.02 -7.50
CA VAL A 152 21.55 -10.09 -8.34
C VAL A 152 22.62 -11.01 -8.95
N PHE A 153 23.87 -10.54 -9.04
CA PHE A 153 24.98 -11.32 -9.56
C PHE A 153 26.29 -10.87 -8.91
N GLU A 154 27.20 -11.82 -8.70
CA GLU A 154 28.57 -11.57 -8.29
C GLU A 154 29.53 -12.57 -8.94
N CYS A 155 30.76 -12.12 -9.17
CA CYS A 155 31.86 -12.99 -9.54
C CYS A 155 33.19 -12.45 -9.01
N ASP A 156 34.13 -13.35 -8.76
CA ASP A 156 35.49 -13.03 -8.34
C ASP A 156 36.45 -13.19 -9.52
N ASN A 157 37.49 -12.37 -9.57
CA ASN A 157 38.55 -12.48 -10.58
C ASN A 157 39.64 -13.43 -10.10
N VAL A 158 39.48 -14.72 -10.38
CA VAL A 158 40.50 -15.72 -10.05
C VAL A 158 41.54 -15.77 -11.17
N GLY A 159 42.72 -15.18 -10.93
CA GLY A 159 43.87 -15.28 -11.84
C GLY A 159 44.17 -14.06 -12.73
N ASN A 160 43.49 -12.92 -12.52
CA ASN A 160 43.74 -11.63 -13.19
C ASN A 160 43.55 -11.58 -14.73
N ASP A 161 43.03 -12.62 -15.36
CA ASP A 161 42.87 -12.68 -16.82
C ASP A 161 41.48 -12.22 -17.32
N MET A 162 40.50 -12.04 -16.42
CA MET A 162 39.14 -11.66 -16.81
C MET A 162 38.99 -10.14 -16.93
N LYS A 163 39.04 -9.61 -18.15
CA LYS A 163 38.71 -8.19 -18.43
C LYS A 163 37.23 -7.93 -18.69
N MET A 164 36.44 -8.98 -18.88
CA MET A 164 35.04 -8.91 -19.27
C MET A 164 34.21 -9.84 -18.40
N VAL A 165 33.09 -9.33 -17.90
CA VAL A 165 32.12 -10.08 -17.10
C VAL A 165 30.79 -10.12 -17.83
N SER A 166 30.25 -11.33 -18.03
CA SER A 166 28.93 -11.56 -18.59
C SER A 166 27.95 -11.94 -17.48
N VAL A 167 26.94 -11.10 -17.30
CA VAL A 167 25.81 -11.33 -16.39
C VAL A 167 24.68 -11.97 -17.19
N ASP A 168 24.20 -13.13 -16.73
CA ASP A 168 23.01 -13.83 -17.26
C ASP A 168 22.24 -14.40 -16.06
N VAL A 169 21.27 -13.64 -15.54
CA VAL A 169 20.52 -14.01 -14.33
C VAL A 169 19.03 -13.72 -14.48
N PHE A 170 18.22 -14.67 -14.03
CA PHE A 170 16.77 -14.50 -13.98
C PHE A 170 16.34 -13.81 -12.68
N VAL A 171 15.73 -12.64 -12.79
CA VAL A 171 15.26 -11.83 -11.66
C VAL A 171 13.73 -11.87 -11.58
N LYS A 172 13.19 -12.32 -10.45
CA LYS A 172 11.75 -12.16 -10.13
C LYS A 172 11.45 -10.68 -9.92
N ARG A 173 10.51 -10.13 -10.69
CA ARG A 173 10.19 -8.68 -10.64
C ARG A 173 9.37 -8.29 -9.42
N GLU A 174 8.57 -9.22 -8.91
CA GLU A 174 7.68 -9.00 -7.78
C GLU A 174 7.86 -10.13 -6.77
N GLU A 175 8.04 -9.80 -5.49
CA GLU A 175 8.12 -10.77 -4.40
C GLU A 175 7.31 -10.29 -3.20
N ALA A 176 6.38 -11.14 -2.73
CA ALA A 176 5.61 -10.88 -1.53
C ALA A 176 6.12 -11.74 -0.37
N ARG A 177 6.15 -11.17 0.84
CA ARG A 177 6.43 -11.93 2.07
C ARG A 177 5.47 -11.56 3.18
N VAL A 178 4.88 -12.55 3.83
CA VAL A 178 4.01 -12.41 5.00
C VAL A 178 4.76 -12.94 6.21
N ASP A 179 4.87 -12.13 7.27
CA ASP A 179 5.69 -12.43 8.47
C ASP A 179 7.12 -12.91 8.10
N GLY A 180 7.70 -12.32 7.05
CA GLY A 180 9.04 -12.64 6.55
C GLY A 180 9.16 -13.93 5.72
N LYS A 181 8.09 -14.71 5.57
CA LYS A 181 8.04 -15.92 4.73
C LYS A 181 7.52 -15.58 3.33
N GLU A 182 8.07 -16.22 2.29
CA GLU A 182 7.58 -16.05 0.91
C GLU A 182 6.07 -16.33 0.86
N ALA A 183 5.33 -15.43 0.22
CA ALA A 183 3.89 -15.49 0.14
C ALA A 183 3.45 -15.52 -1.32
N ILE A 184 2.44 -16.34 -1.58
CA ILE A 184 1.77 -16.38 -2.88
C ILE A 184 0.66 -15.33 -2.84
N CYS A 185 0.66 -14.48 -3.86
CA CYS A 185 -0.37 -13.50 -4.15
C CYS A 185 -0.86 -13.72 -5.57
N ASP A 186 -2.15 -13.91 -5.74
CA ASP A 186 -2.79 -13.84 -7.05
C ASP A 186 -3.53 -12.50 -7.14
N TRP A 187 -2.94 -11.56 -7.88
CA TRP A 187 -3.52 -10.24 -8.09
C TRP A 187 -4.86 -10.29 -8.84
N GLY A 188 -5.10 -11.34 -9.64
CA GLY A 188 -6.33 -11.52 -10.41
C GLY A 188 -7.49 -12.08 -9.59
N HIS A 189 -7.21 -12.73 -8.46
CA HIS A 189 -8.22 -13.30 -7.58
C HIS A 189 -8.58 -12.32 -6.47
N VAL A 190 -9.74 -11.66 -6.63
CA VAL A 190 -10.28 -10.70 -5.67
C VAL A 190 -11.54 -11.29 -5.04
N ASP A 191 -11.47 -11.56 -3.74
CA ASP A 191 -12.61 -12.02 -2.94
C ASP A 191 -13.15 -10.83 -2.13
N ASP A 192 -14.38 -10.39 -2.41
CA ASP A 192 -15.05 -9.31 -1.68
C ASP A 192 -14.21 -8.01 -1.61
N GLY A 193 -13.54 -7.66 -2.73
CA GLY A 193 -12.68 -6.48 -2.80
C GLY A 193 -11.37 -6.60 -2.01
N VAL A 194 -10.99 -7.80 -1.58
CA VAL A 194 -9.75 -8.11 -0.86
C VAL A 194 -8.84 -8.99 -1.71
N ILE A 195 -7.55 -8.65 -1.74
CA ILE A 195 -6.47 -9.45 -2.31
C ILE A 195 -5.78 -10.16 -1.15
N TRP A 196 -5.65 -11.48 -1.27
CA TRP A 196 -5.14 -12.35 -0.22
C TRP A 196 -3.70 -12.78 -0.47
N PHE A 197 -2.90 -12.68 0.58
CA PHE A 197 -1.51 -13.13 0.65
C PHE A 197 -1.41 -14.33 1.56
N ARG A 198 -1.02 -15.48 1.00
CA ARG A 198 -0.84 -16.72 1.75
C ARG A 198 0.64 -17.00 1.90
N SER A 199 1.16 -17.01 3.14
CA SER A 199 2.54 -17.43 3.39
C SER A 199 2.72 -18.93 3.11
N CYS A 200 3.85 -19.33 2.54
CA CYS A 200 4.20 -20.74 2.41
C CYS A 200 4.62 -21.32 3.77
N GLY A 201 3.88 -22.34 4.27
CA GLY A 201 4.29 -23.16 5.41
C GLY A 201 5.33 -24.21 5.01
N LYS A 202 6.17 -24.66 5.95
CA LYS A 202 7.04 -25.82 5.72
C LYS A 202 6.30 -27.07 6.20
N GLY A 203 5.53 -27.70 5.31
CA GLY A 203 4.82 -28.95 5.58
C GLY A 203 3.33 -28.92 5.20
N GLU A 204 2.73 -30.08 5.02
CA GLU A 204 1.32 -30.26 4.58
C GLU A 204 0.29 -29.87 5.67
N GLU A 205 0.69 -29.72 6.94
CA GLU A 205 -0.21 -29.44 8.08
C GLU A 205 -0.15 -28.01 8.64
N GLU A 206 0.83 -27.19 8.25
CA GLU A 206 0.85 -25.77 8.65
C GLU A 206 0.06 -24.95 7.64
N SER A 207 -1.22 -24.71 7.92
CA SER A 207 -2.02 -23.70 7.24
C SER A 207 -1.30 -22.35 7.36
N GLY A 208 -0.64 -21.94 6.26
CA GLY A 208 0.13 -20.70 6.21
C GLY A 208 -0.72 -19.48 6.60
N ARG A 209 -0.07 -18.49 7.22
CA ARG A 209 -0.70 -17.22 7.59
C ARG A 209 -1.34 -16.57 6.37
N LEU A 210 -2.57 -16.10 6.56
CA LEU A 210 -3.36 -15.42 5.54
C LEU A 210 -3.57 -13.96 5.92
N LEU A 211 -3.11 -13.06 5.06
CA LEU A 211 -3.25 -11.61 5.22
C LEU A 211 -4.00 -11.05 4.02
N GLY A 212 -5.03 -10.25 4.25
CA GLY A 212 -5.79 -9.61 3.18
C GLY A 212 -5.52 -8.11 3.13
N LEU A 213 -5.35 -7.57 1.93
CA LEU A 213 -5.38 -6.12 1.69
C LEU A 213 -6.53 -5.77 0.78
N SER A 214 -7.22 -4.67 1.09
CA SER A 214 -8.23 -4.14 0.18
C SER A 214 -7.60 -3.82 -1.16
N LYS A 215 -8.36 -4.09 -2.23
CA LYS A 215 -8.02 -3.71 -3.59
C LYS A 215 -7.62 -2.24 -3.71
N LEU A 216 -8.21 -1.33 -2.93
CA LEU A 216 -7.83 0.09 -2.95
C LEU A 216 -6.38 0.35 -2.52
N ILE A 217 -5.86 -0.40 -1.53
CA ILE A 217 -4.45 -0.31 -1.15
C ILE A 217 -3.59 -0.84 -2.29
N MET A 218 -3.97 -1.98 -2.86
CA MET A 218 -3.20 -2.63 -3.93
C MET A 218 -3.17 -1.80 -5.22
N ASP A 219 -4.31 -1.21 -5.61
CA ASP A 219 -4.42 -0.27 -6.74
C ASP A 219 -3.55 0.98 -6.50
N ARG A 220 -3.51 1.48 -5.25
CA ARG A 220 -2.61 2.60 -4.90
C ARG A 220 -1.14 2.22 -5.03
N ILE A 221 -0.75 1.04 -4.54
CA ILE A 221 0.63 0.54 -4.67
C ILE A 221 1.01 0.43 -6.16
N ARG A 222 0.16 -0.24 -6.95
CA ARG A 222 0.34 -0.38 -8.40
C ARG A 222 0.50 0.97 -9.09
N TRP A 223 -0.39 1.92 -8.79
CA TRP A 223 -0.33 3.25 -9.38
C TRP A 223 0.95 4.02 -9.00
N GLU A 224 1.47 3.84 -7.78
CA GLU A 224 2.75 4.45 -7.36
C GLU A 224 3.97 3.87 -8.08
N GLU A 225 3.90 2.61 -8.51
CA GLU A 225 4.95 1.93 -9.29
C GLU A 225 4.86 2.26 -10.78
N GLU A 226 3.65 2.27 -11.35
CA GLU A 226 3.42 2.58 -12.76
C GLU A 226 3.91 3.97 -13.15
N ARG A 227 3.72 4.96 -12.27
CA ARG A 227 4.17 6.34 -12.53
C ARG A 227 5.69 6.52 -12.53
N VAL A 228 6.45 5.60 -11.94
CA VAL A 228 7.92 5.57 -12.02
C VAL A 228 8.42 4.61 -13.09
N GLY A 229 7.52 4.16 -13.97
CA GLY A 229 7.83 3.34 -15.14
C GLY A 229 7.95 1.84 -14.85
N PHE A 230 7.49 1.36 -13.69
CA PHE A 230 7.40 -0.07 -13.43
C PHE A 230 6.09 -0.63 -14.01
N LYS A 231 6.19 -1.58 -14.96
CA LYS A 231 5.01 -2.22 -15.55
C LYS A 231 4.56 -3.39 -14.68
N VAL A 232 3.39 -3.27 -14.05
CA VAL A 232 2.78 -4.29 -13.15
C VAL A 232 1.96 -5.35 -13.92
N ASP A 233 2.29 -5.62 -15.19
CA ASP A 233 1.50 -6.54 -16.05
C ASP A 233 2.02 -7.99 -16.06
N GLU A 234 1.07 -8.92 -16.05
CA GLU A 234 1.13 -10.30 -15.53
C GLU A 234 1.96 -11.34 -16.32
N ILE A 235 2.53 -11.00 -17.48
CA ILE A 235 3.10 -12.01 -18.39
C ILE A 235 4.56 -12.38 -18.04
N GLU A 236 5.34 -11.45 -17.49
CA GLU A 236 6.76 -11.67 -17.17
C GLU A 236 7.07 -11.37 -15.70
N ARG A 237 6.61 -12.27 -14.82
CA ARG A 237 6.99 -12.26 -13.38
C ARG A 237 8.49 -12.45 -13.16
N GLN A 238 9.20 -12.97 -14.17
CA GLN A 238 10.64 -13.17 -14.16
C GLN A 238 11.25 -12.65 -15.46
N VAL A 239 12.31 -11.86 -15.35
CA VAL A 239 13.02 -11.29 -16.50
C VAL A 239 14.47 -11.76 -16.47
N ASN A 240 14.99 -12.15 -17.63
CA ASN A 240 16.40 -12.45 -17.78
C ASN A 240 17.20 -11.15 -17.98
N VAL A 241 18.07 -10.85 -17.03
CA VAL A 241 19.02 -9.74 -17.09
C VAL A 241 20.30 -10.26 -17.74
N LYS A 242 20.48 -9.91 -19.02
CA LYS A 242 21.71 -10.19 -19.77
C LYS A 242 22.51 -8.92 -20.01
N ARG A 243 23.78 -8.91 -19.60
CA ARG A 243 24.66 -7.75 -19.75
C ARG A 243 26.12 -8.16 -19.80
N THR A 244 26.93 -7.38 -20.50
CA THR A 244 28.38 -7.57 -20.55
C THR A 244 29.04 -6.28 -20.10
N GLU A 245 29.90 -6.39 -19.09
CA GLU A 245 30.62 -5.27 -18.50
C GLU A 245 32.12 -5.48 -18.71
N GLU A 246 32.80 -4.46 -19.23
CA GLU A 246 34.24 -4.46 -19.46
C GLU A 246 34.93 -3.64 -18.37
N PHE A 247 36.02 -4.18 -17.84
CA PHE A 247 36.83 -3.51 -16.83
C PHE A 247 37.99 -2.76 -17.50
N ASP A 248 37.97 -1.43 -17.39
CA ASP A 248 39.01 -0.53 -17.93
C ASP A 248 40.14 -0.22 -16.92
N GLY A 249 40.12 -0.88 -15.75
CA GLY A 249 41.18 -0.75 -14.75
C GLY A 249 42.33 -1.72 -14.97
N LYS A 250 43.31 -1.67 -14.04
CA LYS A 250 44.48 -2.57 -14.10
C LYS A 250 44.16 -3.96 -13.54
N GLU A 251 43.56 -4.00 -12.36
CA GLU A 251 43.20 -5.22 -11.64
C GLU A 251 41.89 -4.98 -10.88
N TRP A 252 41.08 -6.02 -10.77
CA TRP A 252 39.90 -6.08 -9.92
C TRP A 252 39.86 -7.45 -9.26
N SER A 253 39.24 -7.52 -8.11
CA SER A 253 39.09 -8.71 -7.28
C SER A 253 37.65 -9.22 -7.29
N LYS A 254 36.67 -8.31 -7.22
CA LYS A 254 35.24 -8.65 -7.18
C LYS A 254 34.41 -7.76 -8.08
N PHE A 255 33.37 -8.36 -8.65
CA PHE A 255 32.35 -7.67 -9.40
C PHE A 255 30.98 -7.98 -8.81
N GLY A 256 30.13 -6.95 -8.69
CA GLY A 256 28.74 -7.10 -8.27
C GLY A 256 27.80 -6.33 -9.20
N CYS A 257 26.68 -6.96 -9.55
CA CYS A 257 25.58 -6.36 -10.28
C CYS A 257 24.35 -6.27 -9.37
N TYR A 258 23.72 -5.11 -9.34
CA TYR A 258 22.65 -4.75 -8.42
C TYR A 258 21.45 -4.19 -9.18
N VAL A 259 20.25 -4.50 -8.71
CA VAL A 259 18.98 -3.96 -9.21
C VAL A 259 18.36 -3.08 -8.15
N LEU A 260 17.76 -1.95 -8.57
CA LEU A 260 16.97 -1.12 -7.65
C LEU A 260 15.72 -1.89 -7.25
N VAL A 261 15.45 -1.92 -5.94
CA VAL A 261 14.26 -2.50 -5.37
C VAL A 261 13.48 -1.42 -4.63
N GLU A 262 12.21 -1.28 -4.99
CA GLU A 262 11.23 -0.54 -4.22
C GLU A 262 10.40 -1.51 -3.38
N ARG A 263 10.44 -1.34 -2.06
CA ARG A 263 9.82 -2.23 -1.09
C ARG A 263 8.72 -1.50 -0.35
N PHE A 264 7.50 -2.01 -0.44
CA PHE A 264 6.39 -1.59 0.41
C PHE A 264 6.40 -2.44 1.68
N VAL A 265 6.46 -1.81 2.86
CA VAL A 265 6.45 -2.47 4.16
C VAL A 265 5.18 -2.07 4.90
N LEU A 266 4.27 -3.02 5.09
CA LEU A 266 3.11 -2.85 5.96
C LEU A 266 3.42 -3.38 7.35
N MET A 267 3.25 -2.55 8.37
CA MET A 267 3.54 -2.88 9.74
C MET A 267 2.46 -2.40 10.71
N ARG A 268 2.30 -3.11 11.81
CA ARG A 268 1.49 -2.65 12.95
C ARG A 268 2.20 -1.48 13.63
N VAL A 269 1.44 -0.65 14.35
CA VAL A 269 1.99 0.50 15.11
C VAL A 269 3.03 0.07 16.17
N ASN A 270 2.95 -1.17 16.66
CA ASN A 270 3.95 -1.74 17.56
C ASN A 270 5.29 -2.12 16.89
N GLY A 271 5.43 -1.88 15.58
CA GLY A 271 6.64 -2.19 14.81
C GLY A 271 6.67 -3.57 14.15
N THR A 272 5.67 -4.43 14.38
CA THR A 272 5.64 -5.75 13.75
C THR A 272 5.34 -5.64 12.26
N VAL A 273 6.27 -6.11 11.42
CA VAL A 273 6.08 -6.20 9.96
C VAL A 273 5.13 -7.35 9.63
N LEU A 274 4.12 -7.06 8.83
CA LEU A 274 3.11 -8.02 8.38
C LEU A 274 3.32 -8.45 6.94
N LEU A 275 3.59 -7.50 6.06
CA LEU A 275 3.75 -7.72 4.63
C LEU A 275 4.92 -6.90 4.12
N THR A 276 5.74 -7.52 3.27
CA THR A 276 6.64 -6.80 2.38
C THR A 276 6.32 -7.15 0.93
N LEU A 277 6.23 -6.14 0.07
CA LEU A 277 6.13 -6.30 -1.38
C LEU A 277 7.33 -5.65 -2.03
N ASP A 278 8.16 -6.44 -2.71
CA ASP A 278 9.36 -5.97 -3.39
C ASP A 278 9.10 -5.88 -4.90
N PHE A 279 9.37 -4.71 -5.47
CA PHE A 279 9.30 -4.42 -6.90
C PHE A 279 10.74 -4.18 -7.40
N LYS A 280 11.25 -5.10 -8.23
CA LYS A 280 12.62 -5.08 -8.74
C LYS A 280 12.68 -4.42 -10.12
N HIS A 281 13.21 -3.21 -10.18
CA HIS A 281 13.32 -2.41 -11.41
C HIS A 281 14.48 -2.91 -12.27
N THR A 282 14.25 -3.94 -13.09
CA THR A 282 15.28 -4.56 -13.94
C THR A 282 15.86 -3.63 -15.02
N ASN A 283 15.23 -2.47 -15.25
CA ASN A 283 15.76 -1.39 -16.08
C ASN A 283 16.72 -0.44 -15.33
N GLN A 284 16.77 -0.52 -13.99
CA GLN A 284 17.65 0.26 -13.13
C GLN A 284 18.70 -0.66 -12.50
N ILE A 285 19.87 -0.72 -13.15
CA ILE A 285 20.98 -1.59 -12.76
C ILE A 285 22.20 -0.73 -12.42
N ARG A 286 22.92 -1.13 -11.36
CA ARG A 286 24.24 -0.62 -11.03
C ARG A 286 25.24 -1.76 -10.94
N CYS A 287 26.43 -1.54 -11.47
CA CYS A 287 27.55 -2.46 -11.37
C CYS A 287 28.66 -1.83 -10.54
N LYS A 288 29.38 -2.65 -9.77
CA LYS A 288 30.51 -2.23 -8.94
C LYS A 288 31.67 -3.20 -9.13
N TRP A 289 32.85 -2.64 -9.36
CA TRP A 289 34.13 -3.34 -9.36
C TRP A 289 34.87 -2.98 -8.07
N GLU A 290 35.54 -3.97 -7.45
CA GLU A 290 36.40 -3.81 -6.27
C GLU A 290 37.84 -4.22 -6.58
#